data_AF-A0A351CBV1-F1
#
_entry.id   AF-A0A351CBV1-F1
#
_cell.length_a   1.000
_cell.length_b   1.000
_cell.length_c   1.000
_cell.angle_alpha   90.00
_cell.angle_beta   90.00
_cell.angle_gamma   90.00
#
_symmetry.space_group_name_H-M   'P 1'
#
loop_
_entity.id
_entity.type
_entity.pdbx_description
1 polymer ?
#
loop_
_entity_poly.entity_id
_entity_poly.type
_entity_poly.pdbx_seq_one_letter_code
_entity_poly.pdbx_strand_id
1 'polypeptide(L)'
;MLKQKYNTLLKMKAGDERNDLEKDLTLNMKPGSIDVNIMVNVDRIHFNKNGDPLGEEFTDAKAGLRGYANSCLQSSIIFSAGINRGLYSYISKFRDFYRDKMGRIKKRIILKVSDFRSALVQGKFLAKKGLEVYEFRIESGLNCGGHAFASNGILLPKLLKEFREKRKSLV
;
A
#
# COMPACT_ATOMS: atom_id res chain seq x y z
N MET A 1 -16.43 -23.11 -5.01
CA MET A 1 -16.51 -24.12 -3.94
C MET A 1 -16.69 -23.51 -2.54
N LEU A 2 -15.72 -22.79 -1.94
CA LEU A 2 -15.89 -22.21 -0.58
C LEU A 2 -17.06 -21.24 -0.45
N LYS A 3 -17.21 -20.30 -1.40
CA LYS A 3 -18.35 -19.37 -1.45
C LYS A 3 -19.71 -20.09 -1.47
N GLN A 4 -19.80 -21.21 -2.21
CA GLN A 4 -21.03 -22.00 -2.28
C GLN A 4 -21.31 -22.69 -0.94
N LYS A 5 -20.31 -23.36 -0.35
CA LYS A 5 -20.41 -23.96 0.99
C LYS A 5 -20.82 -22.93 2.06
N TYR A 6 -20.23 -21.73 2.03
CA TYR A 6 -20.61 -20.63 2.93
C TYR A 6 -22.07 -20.20 2.73
N ASN A 7 -22.49 -20.01 1.47
CA ASN A 7 -23.89 -19.69 1.17
C ASN A 7 -24.86 -20.80 1.57
N THR A 8 -24.44 -22.06 1.52
CA THR A 8 -25.21 -23.20 2.03
C THR A 8 -25.32 -23.14 3.55
N LEU A 9 -24.20 -22.94 4.26
CA LEU A 9 -24.15 -22.80 5.71
C LEU A 9 -25.12 -21.72 6.23
N LEU A 10 -25.20 -20.58 5.54
CA LEU A 10 -26.10 -19.47 5.90
C LEU A 10 -27.60 -19.82 5.83
N LYS A 11 -27.97 -20.86 5.08
CA LYS A 11 -29.36 -21.31 4.92
C LYS A 11 -29.71 -22.49 5.84
N MET A 12 -28.72 -23.07 6.53
CA MET A 12 -28.92 -24.22 7.40
C MET A 12 -29.45 -23.81 8.78
N LYS A 13 -30.33 -24.64 9.34
CA LYS A 13 -30.72 -24.54 10.76
C LYS A 13 -29.59 -25.06 11.65
N ALA A 14 -29.62 -24.72 12.93
CA ALA A 14 -28.70 -25.29 13.91
C ALA A 14 -28.83 -26.83 13.94
N GLY A 15 -27.68 -27.52 13.97
CA GLY A 15 -27.60 -28.98 13.95
C GLY A 15 -26.19 -29.46 13.60
N ASP A 16 -25.95 -30.76 13.77
CA ASP A 16 -24.62 -31.36 13.61
C ASP A 16 -24.04 -31.16 12.20
N GLU A 17 -24.87 -31.31 11.16
CA GLU A 17 -24.46 -31.07 9.77
C GLU A 17 -23.98 -29.63 9.53
N ARG A 18 -24.59 -28.64 10.21
CA ARG A 18 -24.17 -27.24 10.11
C ARG A 18 -22.82 -27.04 10.79
N ASN A 19 -22.60 -27.67 11.94
CA ASN A 19 -21.35 -27.60 12.68
C ASN A 19 -20.20 -28.25 11.89
N ASP A 20 -20.45 -29.39 11.24
CA ASP A 20 -19.48 -30.07 10.40
C ASP A 20 -19.11 -29.23 9.18
N LEU A 21 -20.09 -28.61 8.52
CA LEU A 21 -19.84 -27.71 7.39
C LEU A 21 -19.08 -26.44 7.81
N GLU A 22 -19.37 -25.89 8.99
CA GLU A 22 -18.65 -24.74 9.55
C GLU A 22 -17.18 -25.07 9.84
N LYS A 23 -16.93 -26.25 10.42
CA LYS A 23 -15.58 -26.76 10.69
C LYS A 23 -14.80 -27.00 9.40
N ASP A 24 -15.43 -27.65 8.41
CA ASP A 24 -14.83 -27.85 7.08
C ASP A 24 -14.52 -26.51 6.39
N LEU A 25 -15.45 -25.55 6.43
CA LEU A 25 -15.22 -24.21 5.89
C LEU A 25 -14.02 -23.54 6.56
N THR A 26 -13.97 -23.55 7.89
CA THR A 26 -12.90 -22.92 8.67
C THR A 26 -11.54 -23.51 8.35
N LEU A 27 -11.44 -24.84 8.23
CA LEU A 27 -10.19 -25.54 7.89
C LEU A 27 -9.69 -25.20 6.48
N ASN A 28 -10.60 -24.90 5.54
CA ASN A 28 -10.25 -24.60 4.16
C ASN A 28 -10.11 -23.10 3.86
N MET A 29 -10.59 -22.21 4.73
CA MET A 29 -10.41 -20.77 4.58
C MET A 29 -8.95 -20.38 4.80
N LYS A 30 -8.45 -19.51 3.93
CA LYS A 30 -7.10 -18.94 4.05
C LYS A 30 -7.21 -17.46 4.40
N PRO A 31 -6.33 -16.95 5.30
CA PRO A 31 -6.24 -15.52 5.52
C PRO A 31 -6.02 -14.76 4.21
N GLY A 32 -6.65 -13.61 4.07
CA GLY A 32 -6.39 -12.69 2.97
C GLY A 32 -5.02 -12.04 3.07
N SER A 33 -4.68 -11.22 2.07
CA SER A 33 -3.46 -10.40 2.09
C SER A 33 -3.61 -9.20 3.03
N ILE A 34 -2.51 -8.80 3.69
CA ILE A 34 -2.42 -7.60 4.51
C ILE A 34 -1.47 -6.60 3.85
N ASP A 35 -1.99 -5.50 3.32
CA ASP A 35 -1.17 -4.38 2.88
C ASP A 35 -1.12 -3.28 3.96
N VAL A 36 -0.02 -2.54 4.03
CA VAL A 36 0.18 -1.44 4.98
C VAL A 36 0.14 -0.12 4.23
N ASN A 37 -0.69 0.84 4.65
CA ASN A 37 -0.75 2.17 4.03
C ASN A 37 -0.12 3.22 4.93
N ILE A 38 0.77 4.04 4.35
CA ILE A 38 1.35 5.22 5.00
C ILE A 38 0.91 6.46 4.20
N MET A 39 0.11 7.31 4.84
CA MET A 39 -0.19 8.65 4.33
C MET A 39 1.00 9.55 4.61
N VAL A 40 1.73 9.95 3.58
CA VAL A 40 3.05 10.56 3.75
C VAL A 40 3.02 12.02 4.21
N ASN A 41 1.88 12.71 4.01
CA ASN A 41 1.68 14.10 4.41
C ASN A 41 1.31 14.29 5.89
N VAL A 42 0.97 13.23 6.62
CA VAL A 42 0.64 13.30 8.07
C VAL A 42 1.78 12.77 8.93
N ASP A 43 3.01 12.83 8.41
CA ASP A 43 4.22 12.36 9.08
C ASP A 43 4.63 13.31 10.22
N ARG A 44 4.30 12.95 11.46
CA ARG A 44 4.56 13.78 12.64
C ARG A 44 5.97 13.56 13.20
N ILE A 45 6.62 14.65 13.61
CA ILE A 45 7.86 14.63 14.39
C ILE A 45 7.53 14.44 15.87
N HIS A 46 8.24 13.52 16.52
CA HIS A 46 8.15 13.29 17.96
C HIS A 46 9.30 13.96 18.71
N PHE A 47 9.02 14.39 19.95
CA PHE A 47 9.94 15.14 20.80
C PHE A 47 10.18 14.39 22.11
N ASN A 48 11.37 14.55 22.68
CA ASN A 48 11.72 14.00 23.99
C ASN A 48 11.06 14.84 25.13
N LYS A 49 11.27 14.43 26.39
CA LYS A 49 10.74 15.14 27.56
C LYS A 49 11.27 16.58 27.71
N ASN A 50 12.41 16.88 27.10
CA ASN A 50 13.06 18.19 27.14
C ASN A 50 12.59 19.10 25.99
N GLY A 51 11.78 18.59 25.06
CA GLY A 51 11.30 19.33 23.89
C GLY A 51 12.20 19.24 22.66
N ASP A 52 13.25 18.40 22.67
CA ASP A 52 14.11 18.21 21.50
C ASP A 52 13.52 17.15 20.55
N PRO A 53 13.63 17.33 19.23
CA PRO A 53 13.18 16.32 18.28
C PRO A 53 13.97 15.02 18.48
N LEU A 54 13.27 13.88 18.50
CA LEU A 54 13.88 12.56 18.73
C LEU A 54 14.81 12.13 17.59
N GLY A 55 14.78 12.82 16.45
CA GLY A 55 15.52 12.48 15.24
C GLY A 55 14.55 12.12 14.11
N GLU A 56 15.01 12.24 12.87
CA GLU A 56 14.12 12.03 11.74
C GLU A 56 13.67 10.58 11.59
N GLU A 57 14.41 9.59 12.07
CA GLU A 57 14.02 8.17 12.02
C GLU A 57 12.84 7.81 12.93
N PHE A 58 12.47 8.72 13.84
CA PHE A 58 11.40 8.53 14.80
C PHE A 58 10.10 9.23 14.40
N THR A 59 9.97 9.76 13.18
CA THR A 59 8.66 10.26 12.72
C THR A 59 7.65 9.11 12.56
N ASP A 60 6.36 9.42 12.59
CA ASP A 60 5.29 8.42 12.46
C ASP A 60 5.44 7.53 11.23
N ALA A 61 5.72 8.12 10.06
CA ALA A 61 5.86 7.37 8.81
C ALA A 61 7.11 6.49 8.82
N LYS A 62 8.25 6.98 9.32
CA LYS A 62 9.49 6.20 9.36
C LYS A 62 9.43 5.11 10.44
N ALA A 63 8.77 5.36 11.56
CA ALA A 63 8.49 4.34 12.57
C ALA A 63 7.59 3.23 12.02
N GLY A 64 6.48 3.60 11.35
CA GLY A 64 5.58 2.63 10.71
C GLY A 64 6.27 1.82 9.60
N LEU A 65 7.06 2.48 8.75
CA LEU A 65 7.85 1.81 7.72
C LEU A 65 8.86 0.83 8.33
N ARG A 66 9.58 1.22 9.39
CA ARG A 66 10.54 0.35 10.07
C ARG A 66 9.85 -0.88 10.67
N GLY A 67 8.71 -0.69 11.34
CA GLY A 67 7.90 -1.80 11.87
C GLY A 67 7.47 -2.77 10.77
N TYR A 68 6.97 -2.24 9.64
CA TYR A 68 6.60 -3.05 8.49
C TYR A 68 7.79 -3.79 7.87
N ALA A 69 8.92 -3.09 7.67
CA ALA A 69 10.12 -3.64 7.05
C ALA A 69 10.70 -4.81 7.85
N ASN A 70 10.70 -4.69 9.19
CA ASN A 70 11.22 -5.72 10.09
C ASN A 70 10.21 -6.84 10.42
N SER A 71 8.95 -6.72 9.99
CA SER A 71 7.94 -7.76 10.21
C SER A 71 8.11 -8.98 9.30
N CYS A 72 7.50 -10.11 9.68
CA CYS A 72 7.44 -11.33 8.86
C CYS A 72 6.49 -11.22 7.65
N LEU A 73 5.73 -10.12 7.50
CA LEU A 73 4.76 -9.95 6.41
C LEU A 73 5.42 -10.05 5.03
N GLN A 74 4.80 -10.78 4.11
CA GLN A 74 5.15 -10.77 2.69
C GLN A 74 4.00 -10.11 1.93
N SER A 75 4.09 -8.81 1.75
CA SER A 75 2.96 -8.02 1.26
C SER A 75 3.42 -6.71 0.61
N SER A 76 2.55 -5.71 0.57
CA SER A 76 2.84 -4.42 -0.04
C SER A 76 2.72 -3.29 0.97
N ILE A 77 3.63 -2.33 0.88
CA ILE A 77 3.46 -1.01 1.47
C ILE A 77 2.91 -0.06 0.42
N ILE A 78 1.93 0.73 0.82
CA ILE A 78 1.24 1.70 -0.03
C ILE A 78 1.60 3.08 0.49
N PHE A 79 2.18 3.92 -0.35
CA PHE A 79 2.36 5.35 -0.05
C PHE A 79 1.24 6.14 -0.72
N SER A 80 0.54 6.94 0.07
CA SER A 80 -0.60 7.75 -0.40
C SER A 80 -0.49 9.18 0.09
N ALA A 81 -1.35 10.06 -0.44
CA ALA A 81 -1.46 11.45 -0.03
C ALA A 81 -0.13 12.21 -0.17
N GLY A 82 0.52 12.15 -1.35
CA GLY A 82 1.68 12.99 -1.68
C GLY A 82 3.01 12.25 -1.82
N ILE A 83 4.10 12.96 -1.59
CA ILE A 83 5.48 12.47 -1.72
C ILE A 83 6.30 12.84 -0.49
N ASN A 84 7.08 11.88 0.04
CA ASN A 84 8.04 12.12 1.12
C ASN A 84 9.40 11.52 0.74
N ARG A 85 10.30 12.37 0.24
CA ARG A 85 11.64 11.96 -0.22
C ARG A 85 12.52 11.41 0.90
N GLY A 86 12.35 11.92 2.12
CA GLY A 86 13.08 11.43 3.30
C GLY A 86 12.67 10.00 3.66
N LEU A 87 11.36 9.73 3.65
CA LEU A 87 10.82 8.39 3.83
C LEU A 87 11.31 7.44 2.73
N TYR A 88 11.26 7.84 1.45
CA TYR A 88 11.72 7.00 0.34
C TYR A 88 13.22 6.71 0.40
N SER A 89 14.01 7.69 0.82
CA SER A 89 15.45 7.48 1.07
C SER A 89 15.65 6.51 2.23
N TYR A 90 14.81 6.56 3.27
CA TYR A 90 14.87 5.64 4.38
C TYR A 90 14.51 4.19 3.99
N ILE A 91 13.57 3.99 3.04
CA ILE A 91 13.25 2.64 2.49
C ILE A 91 14.51 1.95 1.97
N SER A 92 15.41 2.70 1.32
CA SER A 92 16.61 2.12 0.70
C SER A 92 17.54 1.38 1.67
N LYS A 93 17.38 1.61 2.98
CA LYS A 93 18.13 0.92 4.05
C LYS A 93 17.65 -0.52 4.31
N PHE A 94 16.50 -0.93 3.77
CA PHE A 94 15.88 -2.23 4.07
C PHE A 94 15.97 -3.19 2.87
N ARG A 95 16.66 -4.32 3.07
CA ARG A 95 16.95 -5.29 2.00
C ARG A 95 15.71 -5.95 1.39
N ASP A 96 14.65 -6.14 2.17
CA ASP A 96 13.47 -6.90 1.75
C ASP A 96 12.60 -6.19 0.68
N PHE A 97 12.91 -4.92 0.36
CA PHE A 97 12.30 -4.18 -0.74
C PHE A 97 13.01 -4.39 -2.09
N TYR A 98 14.16 -5.05 -2.10
CA TYR A 98 14.88 -5.40 -3.32
C TYR A 98 14.56 -6.83 -3.73
N ARG A 99 14.81 -7.17 -5.00
CA ARG A 99 14.74 -8.54 -5.50
C ARG A 99 15.82 -9.39 -4.84
N ASP A 100 15.45 -10.59 -4.42
CA ASP A 100 16.41 -11.61 -4.00
C ASP A 100 17.11 -12.25 -5.21
N LYS A 101 18.04 -13.18 -4.95
CA LYS A 101 18.79 -13.91 -5.99
C LYS A 101 17.91 -14.72 -6.96
N MET A 102 16.65 -14.98 -6.58
CA MET A 102 15.66 -15.68 -7.39
C MET A 102 14.69 -14.70 -8.07
N GLY A 103 14.96 -13.41 -7.99
CA GLY A 103 14.12 -12.36 -8.56
C GLY A 103 12.85 -12.06 -7.75
N ARG A 104 12.69 -12.61 -6.54
CA ARG A 104 11.48 -12.42 -5.73
C ARG A 104 11.59 -11.17 -4.86
N ILE A 105 10.52 -10.39 -4.77
CA ILE A 105 10.42 -9.22 -3.89
C ILE A 105 9.53 -9.58 -2.71
N LYS A 106 10.05 -9.43 -1.49
CA LYS A 106 9.31 -9.76 -0.26
C LYS A 106 8.37 -8.62 0.17
N LYS A 107 8.81 -7.37 0.05
CA LYS A 107 8.08 -6.16 0.44
C LYS A 107 7.88 -5.29 -0.79
N ARG A 108 6.67 -5.28 -1.33
CA ARG A 108 6.35 -4.56 -2.58
C ARG A 108 6.02 -3.10 -2.29
N ILE A 109 6.40 -2.19 -3.19
CA ILE A 109 6.05 -0.78 -3.10
C ILE A 109 4.89 -0.49 -4.04
N ILE A 110 3.81 0.08 -3.50
CA ILE A 110 2.67 0.55 -4.25
C ILE A 110 2.57 2.05 -4.06
N LEU A 111 2.42 2.78 -5.16
CA LEU A 111 2.22 4.23 -5.11
C LEU A 111 0.78 4.56 -5.45
N LYS A 112 0.08 5.19 -4.50
CA LYS A 112 -1.20 5.84 -4.76
C LYS A 112 -0.95 7.24 -5.29
N VAL A 113 -1.44 7.50 -6.49
CA VAL A 113 -1.11 8.70 -7.27
C VAL A 113 -2.35 9.32 -7.88
N SER A 114 -2.39 10.65 -7.89
CA SER A 114 -3.48 11.44 -8.47
C SER A 114 -3.36 11.62 -9.98
N ASP A 115 -2.14 11.56 -10.53
CA ASP A 115 -1.86 11.89 -11.92
C ASP A 115 -0.57 11.22 -12.42
N PHE A 116 -0.39 11.24 -13.75
CA PHE A 116 0.72 10.60 -14.42
C PHE A 116 2.08 11.20 -14.05
N ARG A 117 2.15 12.52 -13.85
CA ARG A 117 3.40 13.22 -13.51
C ARG A 117 3.89 12.79 -12.13
N SER A 118 2.98 12.71 -11.16
CA SER A 118 3.26 12.24 -9.80
C SER A 118 3.77 10.81 -9.80
N ALA A 119 3.14 9.92 -10.59
CA ALA A 119 3.62 8.56 -10.81
C ALA A 119 5.06 8.51 -11.35
N LEU A 120 5.33 9.27 -12.41
CA LEU A 120 6.63 9.29 -13.06
C LEU A 120 7.74 9.84 -12.13
N VAL A 121 7.46 10.94 -11.42
CA VAL A 121 8.44 11.58 -10.52
C VAL A 121 8.79 10.67 -9.35
N GLN A 122 7.78 10.09 -8.70
CA GLN A 122 8.01 9.19 -7.56
C GLN A 122 8.67 7.89 -8.01
N GLY A 123 8.23 7.30 -9.12
CA GLY A 123 8.83 6.10 -9.71
C GLY A 123 10.31 6.31 -10.05
N LYS A 124 10.65 7.42 -10.73
CA LYS A 124 12.05 7.76 -11.02
C LYS A 124 12.89 7.97 -9.76
N PHE A 125 12.31 8.57 -8.72
CA PHE A 125 13.02 8.78 -7.45
C PHE A 125 13.39 7.45 -6.79
N LEU A 126 12.45 6.51 -6.72
CA LEU A 126 12.66 5.17 -6.17
C LEU A 126 13.62 4.34 -7.04
N ALA A 127 13.46 4.39 -8.37
CA ALA A 127 14.33 3.67 -9.29
C ALA A 127 15.79 4.10 -9.18
N LYS A 128 16.07 5.40 -8.97
CA LYS A 128 17.43 5.90 -8.68
C LYS A 128 18.04 5.33 -7.39
N LYS A 129 17.24 4.75 -6.51
CA LYS A 129 17.66 4.06 -5.29
C LYS A 129 17.68 2.53 -5.46
N GLY A 130 17.43 2.02 -6.66
CA GLY A 130 17.28 0.58 -6.92
C GLY A 130 15.98 -0.03 -6.41
N LEU A 131 15.00 0.81 -6.04
CA LEU A 131 13.71 0.38 -5.52
C LEU A 131 12.69 0.32 -6.65
N GLU A 132 11.98 -0.80 -6.76
CA GLU A 132 10.97 -1.04 -7.79
C GLU A 132 9.57 -0.68 -7.28
N VAL A 133 8.82 0.09 -8.09
CA VAL A 133 7.39 0.29 -7.87
C VAL A 133 6.64 -0.88 -8.50
N TYR A 134 5.99 -1.68 -7.66
CA TYR A 134 5.26 -2.87 -8.09
C TYR A 134 3.91 -2.53 -8.73
N GLU A 135 3.24 -1.49 -8.24
CA GLU A 135 1.91 -1.08 -8.70
C GLU A 135 1.72 0.43 -8.53
N PHE A 136 1.10 1.06 -9.53
CA PHE A 136 0.55 2.40 -9.41
C PHE A 136 -0.97 2.31 -9.25
N ARG A 137 -1.49 2.75 -8.11
CA ARG A 137 -2.93 2.85 -7.85
C ARG A 137 -3.38 4.27 -8.13
N ILE A 138 -4.18 4.44 -9.18
CA ILE A 138 -4.69 5.75 -9.57
C ILE A 138 -5.86 6.07 -8.64
N GLU A 139 -5.73 7.13 -7.86
CA GLU A 139 -6.79 7.59 -6.97
C GLU A 139 -7.44 8.87 -7.47
N SER A 140 -8.73 8.99 -7.22
CA SER A 140 -9.44 10.24 -7.42
C SER A 140 -9.13 11.16 -6.24
N GLY A 141 -8.71 12.39 -6.53
CA GLY A 141 -8.54 13.42 -5.50
C GLY A 141 -9.86 13.81 -4.79
N LEU A 142 -11.01 13.29 -5.25
CA LEU A 142 -12.34 13.58 -4.69
C LEU A 142 -12.75 12.61 -3.55
N ASN A 143 -12.04 11.49 -3.38
CA ASN A 143 -12.52 10.36 -2.58
C ASN A 143 -12.43 10.55 -1.05
N CYS A 144 -11.83 11.64 -0.56
CA CYS A 144 -11.68 11.91 0.88
C CYS A 144 -12.66 12.95 1.45
N GLY A 145 -13.83 13.14 0.82
CA GLY A 145 -14.95 13.87 1.42
C GLY A 145 -14.99 15.37 1.10
N GLY A 146 -15.42 15.73 -0.11
CA GLY A 146 -16.00 17.06 -0.34
C GLY A 146 -15.02 18.22 -0.60
N HIS A 147 -13.72 17.96 -0.78
CA HIS A 147 -12.84 18.97 -1.38
C HIS A 147 -13.19 19.06 -2.88
N ALA A 148 -14.05 20.02 -3.20
CA ALA A 148 -14.30 20.45 -4.57
C ALA A 148 -12.93 20.75 -5.22
N PHE A 149 -12.53 19.88 -6.15
CA PHE A 149 -11.36 20.02 -7.04
C PHE A 149 -9.97 19.88 -6.38
N ALA A 150 -9.60 18.66 -5.97
CA ALA A 150 -8.20 18.33 -5.61
C ALA A 150 -7.26 18.17 -6.82
N SER A 151 -7.80 17.98 -8.02
CA SER A 151 -7.11 18.24 -9.29
C SER A 151 -7.64 19.56 -9.85
N ASN A 152 -6.91 20.24 -10.74
CA ASN A 152 -7.38 21.44 -11.45
C ASN A 152 -8.62 21.18 -12.36
N GLY A 153 -9.70 20.59 -11.85
CA GLY A 153 -10.86 20.15 -12.61
C GLY A 153 -10.63 18.94 -13.51
N ILE A 154 -9.53 18.19 -13.35
CA ILE A 154 -9.22 17.07 -14.25
C ILE A 154 -9.99 15.83 -13.80
N LEU A 155 -10.94 15.42 -14.63
CA LEU A 155 -11.77 14.24 -14.41
C LEU A 155 -10.96 12.94 -14.53
N LEU A 156 -11.36 11.93 -13.75
CA LEU A 156 -10.72 10.61 -13.74
C LEU A 156 -10.56 9.97 -15.13
N PRO A 157 -11.52 10.03 -16.07
CA PRO A 157 -11.32 9.48 -17.41
C PRO A 157 -10.14 10.10 -18.18
N LYS A 158 -9.89 11.40 -18.00
CA LYS A 158 -8.75 12.09 -18.64
C LYS A 158 -7.43 11.62 -18.04
N LEU A 159 -7.38 11.44 -16.72
CA LEU A 159 -6.22 10.86 -16.03
C LEU A 159 -5.96 9.43 -16.51
N LEU A 160 -6.98 8.57 -16.49
CA LEU A 160 -6.86 7.18 -16.94
C LEU A 160 -6.42 7.07 -18.40
N LYS A 161 -6.92 7.95 -19.29
CA LYS A 161 -6.49 8.01 -20.69
C LYS A 161 -5.00 8.31 -20.80
N GLU A 162 -4.49 9.29 -20.04
CA GLU A 162 -3.07 9.62 -20.03
C GLU A 162 -2.22 8.44 -19.52
N PHE A 163 -2.62 7.80 -18.42
CA PHE A 163 -1.95 6.60 -17.91
C PHE A 163 -1.93 5.47 -18.94
N ARG A 164 -3.04 5.24 -19.66
CA ARG A 164 -3.13 4.23 -20.72
C ARG A 164 -2.16 4.53 -21.86
N GLU A 165 -2.12 5.78 -22.34
CA GLU A 165 -1.29 6.19 -23.47
C GLU A 165 0.20 6.20 -23.14
N LYS A 166 0.56 6.60 -21.92
CA LYS A 166 1.95 6.78 -21.48
C LYS A 166 2.49 5.65 -20.60
N ARG A 167 1.73 4.57 -20.40
CA ARG A 167 2.10 3.42 -19.52
C ARG A 167 3.53 2.93 -19.72
N LYS A 168 3.99 2.85 -20.98
CA LYS A 168 5.34 2.37 -21.33
C LYS A 168 6.47 3.21 -20.74
N SER A 169 6.21 4.46 -20.37
CA SER A 169 7.22 5.34 -19.76
C SER A 169 7.27 5.26 -18.23
N LEU A 170 6.41 4.44 -17.61
CA LEU A 170 6.46 4.09 -16.19
C LEU A 170 7.18 2.76 -15.91
N VAL A 171 7.70 2.11 -16.96
CA VAL A 171 8.43 0.83 -16.92
C VAL A 171 9.93 1.09 -17.02
#